data_AF-A0A376DHF4-F1
#
_entry.id   AF-A0A376DHF4-F1
#
_cell.length_a   1.000
_cell.length_b   1.000
_cell.length_c   1.000
_cell.angle_alpha   90.00
_cell.angle_beta   90.00
_cell.angle_gamma   90.00
#
_symmetry.space_group_name_H-M   'P 1'
#
loop_
_entity.id
_entity.type
_entity.pdbx_description
1 polymer ?
#
loop_
_entity_poly.entity_id
_entity_poly.type
_entity_poly.pdbx_seq_one_letter_code
_entity_poly.pdbx_strand_id
1 'polypeptide(L)'
;MWRTFSSVDELGELSPAEIESMDIIFGQYGGWDAFRLCDETHRICGEWRDPHGSSIPISLKDIFIALGKSPEAATVMANSIYAQNNLDILLGDLR
;
A
#
# COMPACT_ATOMS: atom_id res chain seq x y z
N MET A 1 -0.40 -17.12 16.59
CA MET A 1 -1.74 -17.24 17.21
C MET A 1 -2.50 -15.99 16.84
N TRP A 2 -3.45 -16.08 15.91
CA TRP A 2 -4.29 -14.94 15.57
C TRP A 2 -5.33 -14.75 16.68
N ARG A 3 -5.62 -13.49 17.03
CA ARG A 3 -6.68 -13.17 17.97
C ARG A 3 -8.01 -13.40 17.27
N THR A 4 -8.81 -14.31 17.80
CA THR A 4 -10.22 -14.42 17.44
C THR A 4 -10.96 -13.37 18.25
N PHE A 5 -11.59 -12.42 17.57
CA PHE A 5 -12.48 -11.45 18.22
C PHE A 5 -13.84 -12.12 18.44
N SER A 6 -14.41 -11.99 19.63
CA SER A 6 -15.67 -12.66 19.98
C SER A 6 -16.90 -11.80 19.70
N SER A 7 -16.72 -10.50 19.47
CA SER A 7 -17.78 -9.57 19.07
C SER A 7 -17.21 -8.35 18.34
N VAL A 8 -18.06 -7.69 17.56
CA VAL A 8 -17.71 -6.45 16.84
C VAL A 8 -17.29 -5.33 17.80
N ASP A 9 -17.84 -5.28 19.02
CA ASP A 9 -17.48 -4.29 20.03
C ASP A 9 -16.00 -4.37 20.46
N GLU A 10 -15.33 -5.53 20.27
CA GLU A 10 -13.90 -5.69 20.53
C GLU A 10 -13.00 -5.00 19.48
N LEU A 11 -13.58 -4.63 18.33
CA LEU A 11 -12.89 -3.88 17.27
C LEU A 11 -12.92 -2.36 17.53
N GLY A 12 -13.55 -1.91 18.61
CA GLY A 12 -13.48 -0.54 19.12
C GLY A 12 -14.01 0.53 18.15
N GLU A 13 -13.09 1.27 17.53
CA GLU A 13 -13.32 2.52 16.77
C GLU A 13 -13.72 2.30 15.30
N LEU A 14 -13.83 1.06 14.84
CA LEU A 14 -14.20 0.78 13.44
C LEU A 14 -15.70 1.00 13.24
N SER A 15 -16.03 1.83 12.25
CA SER A 15 -17.39 1.97 11.76
C SER A 15 -17.89 0.66 11.12
N PRO A 16 -19.23 0.46 11.05
CA PRO A 16 -19.80 -0.70 10.36
C PRO A 16 -19.31 -0.88 8.92
N ALA A 17 -19.07 0.21 8.19
CA ALA A 17 -18.57 0.17 6.82
C ALA A 17 -17.11 -0.32 6.72
N GLU A 18 -16.28 0.00 7.73
CA GLU A 18 -14.91 -0.49 7.80
C GLU A 18 -14.87 -2.00 8.09
N ILE A 19 -15.72 -2.47 8.99
CA ILE A 19 -15.85 -3.90 9.30
C ILE A 19 -16.33 -4.67 8.06
N GLU A 20 -17.35 -4.17 7.36
CA GLU A 20 -17.84 -4.77 6.12
C GLU A 20 -16.73 -4.84 5.05
N SER A 21 -15.95 -3.77 4.90
CA SER A 21 -14.81 -3.73 3.98
C SER A 21 -13.76 -4.78 4.35
N MET A 22 -13.46 -4.95 5.64
CA MET A 22 -12.55 -5.98 6.12
C MET A 22 -13.07 -7.39 5.84
N ASP A 23 -14.35 -7.66 6.09
CA ASP A 23 -14.97 -8.97 5.83
C ASP A 23 -14.92 -9.34 4.34
N ILE A 24 -15.16 -8.37 3.44
CA ILE A 24 -15.06 -8.57 1.99
C ILE A 24 -13.62 -8.95 1.60
N ILE A 25 -12.63 -8.17 2.05
CA ILE A 25 -11.21 -8.41 1.72
C ILE A 25 -10.73 -9.72 2.33
N PHE A 26 -11.08 -10.00 3.59
CA PHE A 26 -10.68 -11.23 4.26
C PHE A 26 -11.38 -12.46 3.67
N GLY A 27 -12.65 -12.35 3.27
CA GLY A 27 -13.35 -13.41 2.55
C GLY A 27 -12.69 -13.75 1.21
N GLN A 28 -12.08 -12.77 0.54
CA GLN A 28 -11.37 -12.98 -0.72
C GLN A 28 -9.95 -13.55 -0.52
N TYR A 29 -9.18 -13.01 0.43
CA TYR A 29 -7.73 -13.25 0.54
C TYR A 29 -7.29 -13.96 1.82
N GLY A 30 -8.09 -13.96 2.89
CA GLY A 30 -7.68 -14.37 4.24
C GLY A 30 -7.31 -15.86 4.38
N GLY A 31 -7.74 -16.70 3.46
CA GLY A 31 -7.36 -18.12 3.39
C GLY A 31 -6.12 -18.41 2.54
N TRP A 32 -5.51 -17.39 1.93
CA TRP A 32 -4.37 -17.57 1.04
C TRP A 32 -3.06 -17.65 1.83
N ASP A 33 -2.13 -18.46 1.36
CA ASP A 33 -0.76 -18.44 1.89
C ASP A 33 0.01 -17.21 1.40
N ALA A 34 1.15 -16.95 2.05
CA ALA A 34 1.97 -15.77 1.78
C ALA A 34 2.51 -15.73 0.33
N PHE A 35 2.81 -16.89 -0.27
CA PHE A 35 3.34 -16.94 -1.64
C PHE A 35 2.26 -16.64 -2.66
N ARG A 36 1.05 -17.17 -2.44
CA ARG A 36 -0.10 -16.86 -3.27
C ARG A 36 -0.48 -15.38 -3.21
N LEU A 37 -0.41 -14.76 -2.03
CA LEU A 37 -0.60 -13.32 -1.88
C LEU A 37 0.48 -12.53 -2.64
N CYS A 38 1.74 -12.95 -2.53
CA CYS A 38 2.87 -12.36 -3.25
C CYS A 38 2.63 -12.38 -4.77
N ASP A 39 2.33 -13.56 -5.32
CA ASP A 39 2.07 -13.75 -6.75
C ASP A 39 0.90 -12.88 -7.25
N GLU A 40 -0.15 -12.76 -6.44
CA GLU A 40 -1.28 -11.91 -6.79
C GLU A 40 -0.91 -10.43 -6.77
N THR A 41 -0.14 -9.97 -5.77
CA THR A 41 0.34 -8.58 -5.76
C THR A 41 1.23 -8.28 -6.96
N HIS A 42 2.08 -9.22 -7.38
CA HIS A 42 2.88 -9.09 -8.61
C HIS A 42 2.01 -9.01 -9.88
N ARG A 43 0.81 -9.61 -9.85
CA ARG A 43 -0.15 -9.61 -10.97
C ARG A 43 -0.98 -8.34 -11.05
N ILE A 44 -1.42 -7.80 -9.91
CA ILE A 44 -2.40 -6.69 -9.86
C ILE A 44 -1.76 -5.30 -9.67
N CYS A 45 -0.60 -5.22 -9.01
CA CYS A 45 0.10 -3.97 -8.78
C CYS A 45 0.93 -3.61 -10.02
N GLY A 46 0.43 -2.69 -10.84
CA GLY A 46 1.10 -2.28 -12.09
C GLY A 46 2.44 -1.57 -11.89
N GLU A 47 2.72 -1.13 -10.66
CA GLU A 47 3.99 -0.54 -10.25
C GLU A 47 5.08 -1.58 -10.01
N TRP A 48 4.70 -2.85 -9.84
CA TRP A 48 5.63 -3.94 -9.62
C TRP A 48 6.43 -4.29 -10.88
N ARG A 49 7.70 -4.62 -10.70
CA ARG A 49 8.59 -5.11 -11.76
C ARG A 49 9.43 -6.25 -11.21
N ASP A 50 9.61 -7.32 -12.00
CA ASP A 50 10.42 -8.47 -11.62
C ASP A 50 11.87 -8.04 -11.35
N PRO A 51 12.36 -8.17 -10.10
CA PRO A 51 13.73 -7.83 -9.73
C PRO A 51 14.73 -8.97 -10.01
N HIS A 52 14.30 -10.05 -10.69
CA HIS A 52 15.11 -11.21 -11.05
C HIS A 52 15.82 -11.86 -9.85
N GLY A 53 15.06 -12.10 -8.78
CA GLY A 53 15.58 -12.71 -7.54
C GLY A 53 16.26 -11.72 -6.58
N SER A 54 16.24 -10.43 -6.88
CA SER A 54 16.63 -9.37 -5.94
C SER A 54 15.41 -8.66 -5.32
N SER A 55 15.61 -7.50 -4.71
CA SER A 55 14.54 -6.64 -4.20
C SER A 55 14.84 -5.20 -4.59
N ILE A 56 13.94 -4.59 -5.36
CA ILE A 56 14.05 -3.18 -5.77
C ILE A 56 12.95 -2.35 -5.10
N PRO A 57 13.27 -1.16 -4.56
CA PRO A 57 12.25 -0.25 -4.06
C PRO A 57 11.33 0.22 -5.19
N ILE A 58 10.02 0.24 -4.93
CA ILE A 58 9.03 0.85 -5.81
C ILE A 58 9.08 2.37 -5.63
N SER A 59 9.28 3.12 -6.71
CA SER A 59 9.32 4.59 -6.64
C SER A 59 7.92 5.20 -6.75
N LEU A 60 7.72 6.42 -6.22
CA LEU A 60 6.47 7.17 -6.42
C LEU A 60 6.17 7.40 -7.90
N LYS A 61 7.22 7.55 -8.72
CA LYS A 61 7.08 7.66 -10.17
C LYS A 61 6.47 6.40 -10.77
N ASP A 62 6.93 5.21 -10.36
CA ASP A 62 6.40 3.94 -10.87
C ASP A 62 4.94 3.75 -10.47
N ILE A 63 4.55 4.16 -9.25
CA ILE A 63 3.15 4.20 -8.80
C ILE A 63 2.32 5.12 -9.69
N PHE A 64 2.77 6.34 -9.97
CA PHE A 64 2.01 7.25 -10.84
C PHE A 64 1.88 6.75 -12.28
N ILE A 65 2.91 6.08 -12.81
CA ILE A 65 2.84 5.44 -14.13
C ILE A 65 1.83 4.31 -14.12
N ALA A 66 1.82 3.46 -13.07
CA ALA A 66 0.83 2.39 -12.91
C ALA A 66 -0.62 2.92 -12.84
N LEU A 67 -0.80 4.12 -12.27
CA LEU A 67 -2.09 4.85 -12.25
C LEU A 67 -2.42 5.58 -13.57
N GLY A 68 -1.64 5.37 -14.63
CA GLY A 68 -1.92 5.89 -15.98
C GLY A 68 -1.43 7.32 -16.23
N LYS A 69 -0.50 7.85 -15.42
CA LYS A 69 0.14 9.14 -15.70
C LYS A 69 1.25 8.99 -16.74
N SER A 70 1.48 10.04 -17.52
CA SER A 70 2.64 10.09 -18.42
C SER A 70 3.94 10.08 -17.59
N PRO A 71 5.06 9.56 -18.13
CA PRO A 71 6.34 9.55 -17.42
C PRO A 71 6.79 10.93 -16.94
N GLU A 72 6.50 11.98 -17.71
CA GLU A 72 6.83 13.37 -17.40
C GLU A 72 5.99 13.86 -16.21
N ALA A 73 4.66 13.68 -16.31
CA ALA A 73 3.74 14.07 -15.24
C ALA A 73 4.03 13.30 -13.93
N ALA A 74 4.29 12.00 -14.02
CA ALA A 74 4.67 11.16 -12.89
C ALA A 74 5.96 11.64 -12.21
N THR A 75 6.95 12.08 -12.99
CA THR A 75 8.20 12.62 -12.47
C THR A 75 7.97 13.93 -11.71
N VAL A 76 7.18 14.84 -12.27
CA VAL A 76 6.84 16.11 -11.61
C VAL A 76 6.10 15.88 -10.30
N MET A 77 5.10 14.99 -10.30
CA MET A 77 4.32 14.67 -9.10
C MET A 77 5.17 14.02 -8.00
N ALA A 78 6.01 13.04 -8.36
CA ALA A 78 6.91 12.39 -7.43
C ALA A 78 7.87 13.40 -6.77
N ASN A 79 8.49 14.27 -7.57
CA ASN A 79 9.40 15.30 -7.07
C ASN A 79 8.71 16.29 -6.13
N SER A 80 7.46 16.66 -6.39
CA SER A 80 6.69 17.53 -5.50
C SER A 80 6.48 16.89 -4.12
N ILE A 81 6.16 15.59 -4.07
CA ILE A 81 5.97 14.87 -2.81
C ILE A 81 7.31 14.74 -2.07
N TYR A 82 8.38 14.39 -2.76
CA TYR A 82 9.71 14.31 -2.14
C TYR A 82 10.16 15.65 -1.57
N ALA A 83 9.92 16.76 -2.28
CA ALA A 83 10.23 18.09 -1.78
C ALA A 83 9.44 18.42 -0.51
N GLN A 84 8.14 18.12 -0.47
CA GLN A 84 7.32 18.35 0.71
C GLN A 84 7.78 17.52 1.91
N ASN A 85 8.02 16.22 1.72
CA ASN A 85 8.48 15.33 2.78
C ASN A 85 9.83 15.79 3.37
N ASN A 86 10.74 16.26 2.51
CA ASN A 86 12.02 16.80 2.96
C ASN A 86 11.85 18.04 3.84
N LEU A 87 10.90 18.93 3.50
CA LEU A 87 10.61 20.11 4.32
C LEU A 87 10.02 19.70 5.68
N ASP A 88 9.09 18.75 5.69
CA ASP A 88 8.44 18.29 6.93
C ASP A 88 9.46 17.66 7.89
N ILE A 89 10.42 16.88 7.38
CA ILE A 89 11.52 16.32 8.17
C ILE A 89 12.36 17.45 8.78
N LEU A 90 12.81 18.41 7.98
CA LEU A 90 13.64 19.53 8.45
C LEU A 90 12.92 20.39 9.50
N LEU A 91 11.62 20.61 9.33
CA LEU A 91 10.80 21.39 10.28
C LEU A 91 10.50 20.61 11.57
N GLY A 92 10.40 19.28 11.50
CA GLY A 92 10.26 18.41 12.65
C GLY A 92 11.51 18.41 13.54
N ASP A 93 12.69 18.39 12.93
CA ASP A 93 13.98 18.43 13.64
C ASP A 93 14.27 19.78 14.34
N LEU A 94 13.52 20.82 13.99
CA LEU A 94 13.64 22.17 14.55
C LEU A 94 12.74 22.42 15.78
N ARG A 95 11.86 21.47 16.14
CA ARG A 95 10.95 21.54 17.30
C ARG A 95 11.52 20.82 18.51
#